data_AF-Q5QUR0-F1
#
_entry.id   AF-Q5QUR0-F1
#
_cell.length_a   1.000
_cell.length_b   1.000
_cell.length_c   1.000
_cell.angle_alpha   90.00
_cell.angle_beta   90.00
_cell.angle_gamma   90.00
#
_symmetry.space_group_name_H-M   'P 1'
#
loop_
_entity.id
_entity.type
_entity.pdbx_description
1 polymer ?
#
loop_
_entity_poly.entity_id
_entity_poly.type
_entity_poly.pdbx_seq_one_letter_code
_entity_poly.pdbx_strand_id
1 'polypeptide(L)'
;MDSAQIISNGEKARTGKEVKDKVGELLEALQKDELILGFEVEVSHSHQGYGYDKQFKCDFVVKTVDSKFILIRASNSYRSDRAKIPFYDFLGIQQFSSFSGDIVASILLFPDGEEENTTFISTRKKVQDGYFFSPATHWLTFSELNEFFANYCSEVEDLMDEAEETGESELHPPLALYQRSFSDELAQVEEKTGSYYGKSGNKFERFLVEELNEPNNLSAYQANEKACFEYDTVLDSVVSELPIEKQHIQLLEATDTITKLKNGGSPKTDIHLRVYLSPKEFHIANISVKNTIATRVSCHDYQAKDFVRVIAPDDSDFRNLVEIFQEAGSWKEFNSLTSEKGLVLDTDEVLNPYMEKIIQWAVTGQHDADYLIDEKIQLANFILTRNADSGACKMQSAKSYIEELKAAIGKGRGAPFSWTYPSKRRGQRIQLKMPISLPQD
;
A
#
# COMPACT_ATOMS: atom_id res chain seq x y z
N MET A 1 -53.21 -11.98 -8.75
CA MET A 1 -52.18 -13.00 -9.03
C MET A 1 -51.40 -12.47 -10.21
N ASP A 2 -50.32 -11.72 -9.94
CA ASP A 2 -49.44 -11.20 -10.98
C ASP A 2 -48.19 -12.06 -11.05
N SER A 3 -47.89 -12.46 -12.27
CA SER A 3 -46.82 -13.36 -12.68
C SER A 3 -45.45 -12.82 -12.29
N ALA A 4 -44.72 -13.58 -11.48
CA ALA A 4 -43.28 -13.43 -11.34
C ALA A 4 -42.63 -13.52 -12.74
N GLN A 5 -41.96 -12.45 -13.17
CA GLN A 5 -41.13 -12.49 -14.37
C GLN A 5 -40.00 -13.50 -14.16
N ILE A 6 -40.13 -14.67 -14.78
CA ILE A 6 -39.08 -15.68 -14.86
C ILE A 6 -38.05 -15.16 -15.86
N ILE A 7 -37.03 -14.46 -15.37
CA ILE A 7 -35.86 -14.07 -16.18
C ILE A 7 -35.21 -15.34 -16.71
N SER A 8 -35.11 -15.44 -18.04
CA SER A 8 -34.55 -16.58 -18.76
C SER A 8 -33.07 -16.78 -18.42
N ASN A 9 -32.59 -18.03 -18.38
CA ASN A 9 -31.16 -18.33 -18.21
C ASN A 9 -30.28 -17.67 -19.30
N GLY A 10 -30.86 -17.35 -20.47
CA GLY A 10 -30.19 -16.61 -21.54
C GLY A 10 -29.99 -15.12 -21.24
N GLU A 11 -30.93 -14.47 -20.55
CA GLU A 11 -30.77 -13.07 -20.12
C GLU A 11 -29.73 -12.95 -19.00
N LYS A 12 -29.70 -13.91 -18.06
CA LYS A 12 -28.66 -14.01 -17.01
C LYS A 12 -27.26 -14.27 -17.56
N ALA A 13 -27.15 -14.99 -18.68
CA ALA A 13 -25.89 -15.19 -19.40
C ALA A 13 -25.44 -13.92 -20.13
N ARG A 14 -26.39 -13.11 -20.64
CA ARG A 14 -26.11 -11.83 -21.32
C ARG A 14 -25.56 -10.78 -20.35
N THR A 15 -26.17 -10.63 -19.17
CA THR A 15 -25.69 -9.72 -18.11
C THR A 15 -24.32 -10.14 -17.53
N GLY A 16 -23.93 -11.40 -17.67
CA GLY A 16 -22.59 -11.84 -17.27
C GLY A 16 -21.49 -11.67 -18.25
N LYS A 17 -21.87 -11.64 -19.51
CA LYS A 17 -21.00 -11.12 -20.55
C LYS A 17 -20.74 -9.63 -20.29
N GLU A 18 -21.76 -8.86 -19.87
CA GLU A 18 -21.63 -7.42 -19.61
C GLU A 18 -20.62 -7.04 -18.51
N VAL A 19 -20.58 -7.72 -17.34
CA VAL A 19 -19.59 -7.35 -16.29
C VAL A 19 -18.17 -7.70 -16.71
N LYS A 20 -17.96 -8.88 -17.31
CA LYS A 20 -16.64 -9.30 -17.78
C LYS A 20 -16.15 -8.44 -18.94
N ASP A 21 -17.02 -8.12 -19.89
CA ASP A 21 -16.68 -7.25 -21.03
C ASP A 21 -16.26 -5.86 -20.51
N LYS A 22 -17.00 -5.28 -19.56
CA LYS A 22 -16.62 -4.01 -18.92
C LYS A 22 -15.28 -4.05 -18.19
N VAL A 23 -14.97 -5.15 -17.50
CA VAL A 23 -13.65 -5.33 -16.86
C VAL A 23 -12.56 -5.44 -17.92
N GLY A 24 -12.81 -6.16 -19.02
CA GLY A 24 -11.90 -6.23 -20.15
C GLY A 24 -11.59 -4.83 -20.71
N GLU A 25 -12.62 -4.04 -21.00
CA GLU A 25 -12.46 -2.65 -21.50
C GLU A 25 -11.66 -1.76 -20.55
N LEU A 26 -11.91 -1.86 -19.23
CA LEU A 26 -11.14 -1.15 -18.21
C LEU A 26 -9.66 -1.55 -18.25
N LEU A 27 -9.35 -2.85 -18.26
CA LEU A 27 -7.98 -3.34 -18.24
C LEU A 27 -7.23 -3.04 -19.55
N GLU A 28 -7.91 -3.07 -20.70
CA GLU A 28 -7.34 -2.66 -21.99
C GLU A 28 -6.94 -1.18 -21.98
N ALA A 29 -7.77 -0.30 -21.41
CA ALA A 29 -7.44 1.11 -21.26
C ALA A 29 -6.22 1.31 -20.35
N LEU A 30 -6.20 0.66 -19.18
CA LEU A 30 -5.06 0.75 -18.25
C LEU A 30 -3.75 0.22 -18.85
N GLN A 31 -3.80 -0.86 -19.63
CA GLN A 31 -2.61 -1.40 -20.30
C GLN A 31 -2.11 -0.44 -21.39
N LYS A 32 -3.03 0.15 -22.16
CA LYS A 32 -2.70 1.11 -23.21
C LYS A 32 -2.03 2.37 -22.65
N ASP A 33 -2.45 2.80 -21.45
CA ASP A 33 -1.90 3.95 -20.75
C ASP A 33 -0.66 3.58 -19.91
N GLU A 34 -0.14 2.36 -20.05
CA GLU A 34 1.06 1.84 -19.36
C GLU A 34 0.96 1.81 -17.81
N LEU A 35 -0.25 1.87 -17.27
CA LEU A 35 -0.54 1.83 -15.82
C LEU A 35 -0.50 0.40 -15.25
N ILE A 36 -0.58 -0.61 -16.12
CA ILE A 36 -0.33 -2.02 -15.83
C ILE A 36 0.55 -2.63 -16.94
N LEU A 37 1.28 -3.71 -16.65
CA LEU A 37 2.10 -4.40 -17.66
C LEU A 37 1.24 -5.21 -18.64
N GLY A 38 0.12 -5.73 -18.16
CA GLY A 38 -0.85 -6.46 -18.96
C GLY A 38 -1.75 -7.35 -18.13
N PHE A 39 -2.61 -8.11 -18.80
CA PHE A 39 -3.51 -9.04 -18.14
C PHE A 39 -3.83 -10.25 -19.01
N GLU A 40 -4.20 -11.34 -18.36
CA GLU A 40 -4.67 -12.57 -18.99
C GLU A 40 -6.16 -12.77 -18.70
N VAL A 41 -6.89 -13.38 -19.64
CA VAL A 41 -8.35 -13.58 -19.57
C VAL A 41 -8.71 -15.06 -19.52
N GLU A 42 -9.64 -15.42 -18.64
CA GLU A 42 -10.15 -16.78 -18.43
C GLU A 42 -9.06 -17.85 -18.21
N VAL A 43 -8.08 -17.51 -17.36
CA VAL A 43 -6.95 -18.38 -17.01
C VAL A 43 -7.41 -19.52 -16.11
N SER A 44 -6.79 -20.69 -16.29
CA SER A 44 -6.94 -21.82 -15.36
C SER A 44 -5.57 -22.27 -14.91
N HIS A 45 -5.39 -22.44 -13.60
CA HIS A 45 -4.15 -22.93 -13.00
C HIS A 45 -4.28 -24.40 -12.61
N SER A 46 -3.17 -25.12 -12.71
CA SER A 46 -3.04 -26.50 -12.25
C SER A 46 -2.72 -26.57 -10.77
N HIS A 47 -2.95 -27.74 -10.18
CA HIS A 47 -2.39 -28.07 -8.89
C HIS A 47 -0.98 -28.59 -9.06
N GLN A 48 -0.01 -27.94 -8.43
CA GLN A 48 1.37 -28.39 -8.46
C GLN A 48 1.46 -29.83 -7.94
N GLY A 49 2.08 -30.72 -8.72
CA GLY A 49 2.20 -32.15 -8.41
C GLY A 49 1.13 -33.06 -9.04
N TYR A 50 0.18 -32.54 -9.82
CA TYR A 50 -0.83 -33.33 -10.53
C TYR A 50 -0.84 -33.04 -12.04
N GLY A 51 -1.14 -34.05 -12.86
CA GLY A 51 -1.06 -33.98 -14.32
C GLY A 51 -2.28 -33.39 -15.04
N TYR A 52 -3.15 -32.65 -14.34
CA TYR A 52 -4.26 -31.93 -14.97
C TYR A 52 -3.96 -30.42 -15.01
N ASP A 53 -4.22 -29.79 -16.14
CA ASP A 53 -3.72 -28.43 -16.40
C ASP A 53 -4.73 -27.32 -16.03
N LYS A 54 -5.97 -27.68 -15.68
CA LYS A 54 -7.07 -26.72 -15.48
C LYS A 54 -7.92 -27.09 -14.27
N GLN A 55 -7.65 -26.49 -13.11
CA GLN A 55 -8.44 -26.71 -11.90
C GLN A 55 -8.96 -25.42 -11.28
N PHE A 56 -8.10 -24.42 -11.11
CA PHE A 56 -8.45 -23.17 -10.44
C PHE A 56 -8.70 -22.09 -11.47
N LYS A 57 -9.96 -21.66 -11.62
CA LYS A 57 -10.34 -20.67 -12.63
C LYS A 57 -10.13 -19.25 -12.10
N CYS A 58 -9.47 -18.40 -12.89
CA CYS A 58 -9.48 -16.94 -12.73
C CYS A 58 -10.14 -16.29 -13.95
N ASP A 59 -10.94 -15.24 -13.77
CA ASP A 59 -11.47 -14.53 -14.96
C ASP A 59 -10.45 -13.55 -15.50
N PHE A 60 -9.70 -12.88 -14.62
CA PHE A 60 -8.57 -12.02 -15.01
C PHE A 60 -7.39 -12.19 -14.07
N VAL A 61 -6.19 -12.26 -14.63
CA VAL A 61 -4.91 -12.17 -13.90
C VAL A 61 -4.21 -10.92 -14.40
N VAL A 62 -4.16 -9.88 -13.58
CA VAL A 62 -3.58 -8.58 -13.94
C VAL A 62 -2.16 -8.51 -13.39
N LYS A 63 -1.19 -8.15 -14.23
CA LYS A 63 0.20 -7.92 -13.86
C LYS A 63 0.48 -6.43 -13.75
N THR A 64 0.86 -5.99 -12.55
CA THR A 64 1.13 -4.59 -12.22
C THR A 64 2.55 -4.16 -12.60
N VAL A 65 2.81 -2.85 -12.65
CA VAL A 65 4.11 -2.27 -13.05
C VAL A 65 5.26 -2.59 -12.10
N ASP A 66 4.95 -2.88 -10.84
CA ASP A 66 5.87 -3.38 -9.81
C ASP A 66 6.04 -4.90 -9.86
N SER A 67 5.55 -5.57 -10.91
CA SER A 67 5.59 -7.02 -11.14
C SER A 67 4.77 -7.86 -10.15
N LYS A 68 3.82 -7.25 -9.43
CA LYS A 68 2.84 -7.95 -8.59
C LYS A 68 1.61 -8.38 -9.39
N PHE A 69 0.68 -9.07 -8.73
CA PHE A 69 -0.50 -9.65 -9.36
C PHE A 69 -1.80 -9.31 -8.63
N ILE A 70 -2.83 -9.01 -9.42
CA ILE A 70 -4.22 -8.85 -8.97
C ILE A 70 -5.09 -9.89 -9.65
N LEU A 71 -5.82 -10.67 -8.86
CA LEU A 71 -6.73 -11.70 -9.35
C LEU A 71 -8.17 -11.20 -9.32
N ILE A 72 -8.94 -11.41 -10.39
CA ILE A 72 -10.35 -11.00 -10.45
C ILE A 72 -11.24 -12.18 -10.85
N ARG A 73 -12.26 -12.43 -10.03
CA ARG A 73 -13.38 -13.34 -10.31
C ARG A 73 -14.68 -12.55 -10.39
N ALA A 74 -15.26 -12.48 -11.57
CA ALA A 74 -16.47 -11.72 -11.83
C ALA A 74 -17.71 -12.61 -11.81
N SER A 75 -18.75 -12.14 -11.11
CA SER A 75 -20.08 -12.74 -11.08
C SER A 75 -21.13 -11.69 -11.44
N ASN A 76 -22.26 -12.13 -12.00
CA ASN A 76 -23.33 -11.25 -12.48
C ASN A 76 -24.39 -11.02 -11.41
N SER A 77 -24.31 -11.78 -10.34
CA SER A 77 -25.19 -11.65 -9.18
C SER A 77 -24.55 -12.32 -7.98
N TYR A 78 -24.90 -11.85 -6.79
CA TYR A 78 -24.51 -12.51 -5.56
C TYR A 78 -25.46 -13.66 -5.24
N ARG A 79 -24.87 -14.82 -4.93
CA ARG A 79 -25.58 -16.03 -4.54
C ARG A 79 -24.83 -16.73 -3.41
N SER A 80 -25.41 -16.75 -2.22
CA SER A 80 -24.78 -17.32 -1.02
C SER A 80 -24.44 -18.81 -1.17
N ASP A 81 -25.27 -19.56 -1.91
CA ASP A 81 -25.06 -20.99 -2.18
C ASP A 81 -23.87 -21.27 -3.12
N ARG A 82 -23.44 -20.27 -3.91
CA ARG A 82 -22.39 -20.40 -4.94
C ARG A 82 -21.12 -19.61 -4.65
N ALA A 83 -21.14 -18.74 -3.64
CA ALA A 83 -20.00 -17.91 -3.27
C ALA A 83 -18.72 -18.71 -2.96
N LYS A 84 -18.86 -19.98 -2.53
CA LYS A 84 -17.72 -20.85 -2.21
C LYS A 84 -16.93 -21.35 -3.41
N ILE A 85 -17.50 -21.34 -4.62
CA ILE A 85 -16.80 -21.84 -5.81
C ILE A 85 -15.57 -20.96 -6.12
N PRO A 86 -15.70 -19.62 -6.24
CA PRO A 86 -14.54 -18.74 -6.35
C PRO A 86 -13.53 -18.84 -5.20
N PHE A 87 -13.94 -19.28 -4.00
CA PHE A 87 -13.02 -19.43 -2.88
C PHE A 87 -12.04 -20.57 -3.11
N TYR A 88 -12.55 -21.69 -3.64
CA TYR A 88 -11.71 -22.82 -4.02
C TYR A 88 -10.71 -22.42 -5.11
N ASP A 89 -11.16 -21.63 -6.09
CA ASP A 89 -10.30 -21.08 -7.14
C ASP A 89 -9.18 -20.22 -6.53
N PHE A 90 -9.51 -19.23 -5.70
CA PHE A 90 -8.50 -18.34 -5.11
C PHE A 90 -7.50 -19.08 -4.23
N LEU A 91 -7.97 -19.96 -3.33
CA LEU A 91 -7.08 -20.74 -2.47
C LEU A 91 -6.09 -21.56 -3.29
N GLY A 92 -6.57 -22.19 -4.36
CA GLY A 92 -5.70 -22.97 -5.25
C GLY A 92 -4.64 -22.12 -5.95
N ILE A 93 -5.03 -20.96 -6.50
CA ILE A 93 -4.07 -20.05 -7.15
C ILE A 93 -3.06 -19.52 -6.13
N GLN A 94 -3.55 -19.05 -4.98
CA GLN A 94 -2.73 -18.51 -3.89
C GLN A 94 -1.78 -19.55 -3.28
N GLN A 95 -2.06 -20.85 -3.42
CA GLN A 95 -1.22 -21.90 -2.87
C GLN A 95 -0.27 -22.51 -3.90
N PHE A 96 -0.70 -22.63 -5.16
CA PHE A 96 -0.03 -23.48 -6.15
C PHE A 96 0.48 -22.74 -7.39
N SER A 97 0.18 -21.45 -7.56
CA SER A 97 0.75 -20.70 -8.67
C SER A 97 2.21 -20.31 -8.38
N SER A 98 3.01 -20.19 -9.44
CA SER A 98 4.42 -19.76 -9.35
C SER A 98 4.59 -18.31 -8.91
N PHE A 99 3.52 -17.53 -8.89
CA PHE A 99 3.48 -16.12 -8.51
C PHE A 99 2.64 -15.90 -7.24
N SER A 100 2.31 -16.96 -6.51
CA SER A 100 1.48 -16.91 -5.30
C SER A 100 1.97 -15.89 -4.27
N GLY A 101 3.29 -15.81 -4.10
CA GLY A 101 3.96 -14.85 -3.21
C GLY A 101 3.91 -13.40 -3.68
N ASP A 102 3.40 -13.11 -4.88
CA ASP A 102 3.33 -11.77 -5.48
C ASP A 102 1.89 -11.28 -5.68
N ILE A 103 0.89 -11.98 -5.13
CA ILE A 103 -0.51 -11.58 -5.23
C ILE A 103 -0.83 -10.52 -4.18
N VAL A 104 -1.10 -9.29 -4.61
CA VAL A 104 -1.43 -8.15 -3.73
C VAL A 104 -2.94 -7.92 -3.56
N ALA A 105 -3.77 -8.50 -4.44
CA ALA A 105 -5.22 -8.49 -4.31
C ALA A 105 -5.89 -9.69 -4.99
N SER A 106 -6.98 -10.16 -4.38
CA SER A 106 -7.90 -11.14 -4.95
C SER A 106 -9.32 -10.61 -4.80
N ILE A 107 -9.98 -10.36 -5.92
CA ILE A 107 -11.19 -9.56 -6.01
C ILE A 107 -12.36 -10.45 -6.46
N LEU A 108 -13.38 -10.56 -5.61
CA LEU A 108 -14.72 -10.98 -6.02
C LEU A 108 -15.51 -9.77 -6.47
N LEU A 109 -15.80 -9.76 -7.76
CA LEU A 109 -16.47 -8.64 -8.42
C LEU A 109 -17.93 -8.97 -8.69
N PHE A 110 -18.79 -8.01 -8.38
CA PHE A 110 -20.23 -8.06 -8.60
C PHE A 110 -20.72 -6.79 -9.33
N PRO A 111 -21.92 -6.79 -9.93
CA PRO A 111 -22.50 -5.57 -10.50
C PRO A 111 -22.92 -4.59 -9.40
N ASP A 112 -22.96 -3.30 -9.72
CA ASP A 112 -23.33 -2.22 -8.77
C ASP A 112 -24.71 -2.40 -8.13
N GLY A 113 -25.66 -3.04 -8.83
CA GLY A 113 -26.98 -3.34 -8.28
C GLY A 113 -26.99 -4.26 -7.05
N GLU A 114 -25.88 -4.96 -6.75
CA GLU A 114 -25.77 -5.79 -5.55
C GLU A 114 -25.64 -4.95 -4.26
N GLU A 115 -25.38 -3.64 -4.34
CA GLU A 115 -25.40 -2.74 -3.19
C GLU A 115 -26.77 -2.61 -2.53
N GLU A 116 -27.84 -2.95 -3.25
CA GLU A 116 -29.20 -3.02 -2.71
C GLU A 116 -29.56 -4.43 -2.19
N ASN A 117 -28.72 -5.44 -2.45
CA ASN A 117 -28.97 -6.80 -2.03
C ASN A 117 -28.58 -7.00 -0.56
N THR A 118 -29.59 -7.04 0.31
CA THR A 118 -29.42 -7.27 1.76
C THR A 118 -28.57 -8.49 2.13
N THR A 119 -28.61 -9.56 1.32
CA THR A 119 -27.81 -10.77 1.59
C THR A 119 -26.34 -10.54 1.24
N PHE A 120 -26.06 -9.84 0.14
CA PHE A 120 -24.71 -9.42 -0.22
C PHE A 120 -24.13 -8.50 0.86
N ILE A 121 -24.85 -7.43 1.21
CA ILE A 121 -24.44 -6.46 2.24
C ILE A 121 -24.15 -7.17 3.57
N SER A 122 -25.10 -8.00 4.04
CA SER A 122 -24.92 -8.77 5.28
C SER A 122 -23.70 -9.70 5.22
N THR A 123 -23.44 -10.33 4.08
CA THR A 123 -22.33 -11.28 3.97
C THR A 123 -21.00 -10.56 3.90
N ARG A 124 -20.92 -9.47 3.12
CA ARG A 124 -19.75 -8.59 3.03
C ARG A 124 -19.37 -8.06 4.41
N LYS A 125 -20.36 -7.63 5.20
CA LYS A 125 -20.13 -7.22 6.60
C LYS A 125 -19.59 -8.35 7.47
N LYS A 126 -20.15 -9.57 7.36
CA LYS A 126 -19.64 -10.73 8.12
C LYS A 126 -18.21 -11.12 7.74
N VAL A 127 -17.81 -10.91 6.48
CA VAL A 127 -16.42 -11.10 6.03
C VAL A 127 -15.52 -10.09 6.74
N GLN A 128 -15.88 -8.80 6.68
CA GLN A 128 -15.11 -7.73 7.32
C GLN A 128 -14.99 -7.93 8.84
N ASP A 129 -16.08 -8.31 9.50
CA ASP A 129 -16.12 -8.53 10.94
C ASP A 129 -15.47 -9.89 11.36
N GLY A 130 -14.95 -10.69 10.42
CA GLY A 130 -14.29 -11.97 10.69
C GLY A 130 -15.22 -13.15 11.02
N TYR A 131 -16.54 -12.98 10.89
CA TYR A 131 -17.54 -14.04 11.12
C TYR A 131 -17.74 -14.98 9.94
N PHE A 132 -17.23 -14.62 8.76
CA PHE A 132 -17.33 -15.42 7.55
C PHE A 132 -16.00 -15.44 6.80
N PHE A 133 -15.42 -16.62 6.63
CA PHE A 133 -14.16 -16.77 5.90
C PHE A 133 -14.33 -16.49 4.41
N SER A 134 -13.41 -15.70 3.85
CA SER A 134 -13.23 -15.54 2.41
C SER A 134 -11.73 -15.48 2.08
N PRO A 135 -11.24 -16.21 1.06
CA PRO A 135 -9.88 -16.08 0.57
C PRO A 135 -9.69 -14.91 -0.40
N ALA A 136 -10.80 -14.28 -0.82
CA ALA A 136 -10.76 -13.04 -1.56
C ALA A 136 -10.48 -11.90 -0.59
N THR A 137 -9.44 -11.11 -0.87
CA THR A 137 -9.12 -9.92 -0.06
C THR A 137 -10.15 -8.81 -0.27
N HIS A 138 -10.80 -8.79 -1.44
CA HIS A 138 -11.76 -7.76 -1.79
C HIS A 138 -13.07 -8.36 -2.30
N TRP A 139 -14.17 -7.76 -1.86
CA TRP A 139 -15.50 -7.96 -2.45
C TRP A 139 -15.94 -6.60 -2.95
N LEU A 140 -15.99 -6.40 -4.26
CA LEU A 140 -16.22 -5.09 -4.87
C LEU A 140 -17.41 -5.11 -5.82
N THR A 141 -18.06 -3.96 -5.95
CA THR A 141 -18.87 -3.63 -7.13
C THR A 141 -18.01 -3.09 -8.27
N PHE A 142 -18.58 -2.87 -9.44
CA PHE A 142 -17.83 -2.35 -10.59
C PHE A 142 -17.40 -0.90 -10.36
N SER A 143 -18.26 -0.09 -9.75
CA SER A 143 -17.92 1.28 -9.34
C SER A 143 -16.78 1.30 -8.33
N GLU A 144 -16.80 0.40 -7.34
CA GLU A 144 -15.70 0.26 -6.37
C GLU A 144 -14.40 -0.26 -7.01
N LEU A 145 -14.49 -1.12 -8.04
CA LEU A 145 -13.32 -1.56 -8.81
C LEU A 145 -12.66 -0.41 -9.58
N ASN A 146 -13.46 0.51 -10.15
CA ASN A 146 -12.92 1.70 -10.80
C ASN A 146 -12.19 2.59 -9.80
N GLU A 147 -12.76 2.80 -8.61
CA GLU A 147 -12.08 3.54 -7.54
C GLU A 147 -10.79 2.85 -7.10
N PHE A 148 -10.81 1.51 -6.96
CA PHE A 148 -9.64 0.70 -6.68
C PHE A 148 -8.50 0.99 -7.66
N PHE A 149 -8.77 0.87 -8.97
CA PHE A 149 -7.74 1.11 -9.99
C PHE A 149 -7.36 2.59 -10.11
N ALA A 150 -8.29 3.53 -9.90
CA ALA A 150 -7.97 4.95 -9.93
C ALA A 150 -6.96 5.33 -8.83
N ASN A 151 -7.14 4.84 -7.60
CA ASN A 151 -6.17 5.07 -6.52
C ASN A 151 -4.85 4.35 -6.79
N TYR A 152 -4.90 3.09 -7.22
CA TYR A 152 -3.70 2.34 -7.59
C TYR A 152 -2.87 3.07 -8.67
N CYS A 153 -3.52 3.56 -9.72
CA CYS A 153 -2.84 4.27 -10.82
C CYS A 153 -2.29 5.63 -10.38
N SER A 154 -3.01 6.34 -9.50
CA SER A 154 -2.51 7.60 -8.92
C SER A 154 -1.18 7.41 -8.22
N GLU A 155 -1.03 6.34 -7.43
CA GLU A 155 0.23 6.04 -6.73
C GLU A 155 1.35 5.70 -7.71
N VAL A 156 1.04 4.94 -8.76
CA VAL A 156 2.01 4.61 -9.83
C VAL A 156 2.51 5.88 -10.52
N GLU A 157 1.60 6.78 -10.90
CA GLU A 157 1.95 8.04 -11.54
C GLU A 157 2.75 8.96 -10.62
N ASP A 158 2.38 9.07 -9.34
CA ASP A 158 3.13 9.87 -8.37
C ASP A 158 4.55 9.34 -8.16
N LEU A 159 4.73 8.02 -8.11
CA LEU A 159 6.06 7.39 -8.06
C LEU A 159 6.88 7.65 -9.34
N MET A 160 6.23 7.78 -10.50
CA MET A 160 6.87 8.13 -11.77
C MET A 160 7.21 9.62 -11.85
N ASP A 161 6.41 10.49 -11.25
CA ASP A 161 6.53 11.96 -11.28
C ASP A 161 7.47 12.52 -10.20
N GLU A 162 7.48 11.98 -8.97
CA GLU A 162 8.48 12.33 -7.94
C GLU A 162 9.92 12.03 -8.40
N ALA A 163 10.04 11.22 -9.43
CA ALA A 163 11.26 10.92 -10.16
C ALA A 163 11.74 12.10 -11.05
N GLU A 164 10.93 13.13 -11.31
CA GLU A 164 11.30 14.29 -12.16
C GLU A 164 12.06 15.41 -11.42
N GLU A 165 12.20 15.38 -10.08
CA GLU A 165 12.87 16.43 -9.30
C GLU A 165 14.24 16.05 -8.71
N THR A 166 15.28 16.61 -9.35
CA THR A 166 16.63 16.99 -8.85
C THR A 166 17.76 15.97 -8.66
N GLY A 167 18.94 16.35 -9.18
CA GLY A 167 20.25 16.24 -8.53
C GLY A 167 21.15 15.09 -8.97
N GLU A 168 22.25 15.42 -9.65
CA GLU A 168 23.45 14.56 -9.71
C GLU A 168 24.15 14.59 -8.34
N SER A 169 24.50 13.42 -7.83
CA SER A 169 25.25 13.26 -6.57
C SER A 169 26.22 12.09 -6.70
N GLU A 170 27.45 12.33 -6.27
CA GLU A 170 28.58 11.41 -6.19
C GLU A 170 28.45 10.53 -4.93
N LEU A 171 28.57 9.21 -5.11
CA LEU A 171 28.52 8.25 -4.01
C LEU A 171 29.74 8.40 -3.09
N HIS A 172 29.51 8.63 -1.80
CA HIS A 172 30.50 8.35 -0.77
C HIS A 172 29.83 7.79 0.48
N PRO A 173 30.25 6.61 0.93
CA PRO A 173 29.94 6.21 2.29
C PRO A 173 31.13 5.58 3.04
N PRO A 174 31.04 5.40 4.37
CA PRO A 174 31.95 4.66 5.22
C PRO A 174 31.44 3.22 5.34
N LEU A 175 31.21 2.55 4.20
CA LEU A 175 30.76 1.15 4.14
C LEU A 175 31.91 0.14 4.28
N ALA A 176 33.16 0.60 4.43
CA ALA A 176 34.36 -0.20 4.25
C ALA A 176 34.51 -1.43 5.18
N LEU A 177 33.68 -1.56 6.21
CA LEU A 177 33.67 -2.70 7.13
C LEU A 177 32.72 -3.83 6.70
N TYR A 178 31.76 -3.55 5.83
CA TYR A 178 30.75 -4.51 5.38
C TYR A 178 31.14 -5.13 4.04
N GLN A 179 30.77 -6.40 3.86
CA GLN A 179 31.02 -7.13 2.62
C GLN A 179 30.05 -6.74 1.49
N ARG A 180 28.83 -6.32 1.85
CA ARG A 180 27.78 -5.91 0.92
C ARG A 180 26.96 -4.74 1.47
N SER A 181 26.46 -3.93 0.55
CA SER A 181 25.46 -2.88 0.77
C SER A 181 24.60 -2.66 -0.47
N PHE A 182 23.50 -1.91 -0.33
CA PHE A 182 22.71 -1.49 -1.50
C PHE A 182 23.48 -0.52 -2.42
N SER A 183 24.40 0.26 -1.86
CA SER A 183 25.25 1.19 -2.63
C SER A 183 26.09 0.46 -3.69
N ASP A 184 26.50 -0.79 -3.41
CA ASP A 184 27.27 -1.62 -4.34
C ASP A 184 26.45 -2.03 -5.57
N GLU A 185 25.13 -2.21 -5.43
CA GLU A 185 24.24 -2.51 -6.56
C GLU A 185 24.00 -1.30 -7.45
N LEU A 186 23.94 -0.10 -6.85
CA LEU A 186 23.76 1.15 -7.60
C LEU A 186 25.01 1.53 -8.41
N ALA A 187 26.21 1.18 -7.93
CA ALA A 187 27.47 1.45 -8.61
C ALA A 187 27.64 0.71 -9.95
N GLN A 188 26.82 -0.31 -10.23
CA GLN A 188 26.86 -1.09 -11.46
C GLN A 188 25.94 -0.58 -12.60
N VAL A 189 25.23 0.54 -12.39
CA VAL A 189 24.24 1.06 -13.35
C VAL A 189 24.69 2.42 -13.91
N GLU A 190 25.01 2.48 -15.21
CA GLU A 190 25.27 3.74 -15.92
C GLU A 190 23.95 4.36 -16.43
N GLU A 191 23.81 5.67 -16.20
CA GLU A 191 22.69 6.59 -16.48
C GLU A 191 21.57 6.69 -15.43
N LYS A 192 21.61 7.80 -14.66
CA LYS A 192 20.53 8.27 -13.78
C LYS A 192 19.57 9.15 -14.61
N THR A 193 18.47 8.56 -15.09
CA THR A 193 17.32 9.32 -15.63
C THR A 193 16.32 9.64 -14.52
N GLY A 194 15.34 10.52 -14.75
CA GLY A 194 14.31 10.84 -13.75
C GLY A 194 13.67 9.58 -13.13
N SER A 195 13.39 8.56 -13.94
CA SER A 195 12.88 7.26 -13.48
C SER A 195 13.75 6.50 -12.45
N TYR A 196 14.96 6.98 -12.14
CA TYR A 196 15.93 6.34 -11.25
C TYR A 196 15.48 6.29 -9.79
N TYR A 197 14.89 7.34 -9.21
CA TYR A 197 14.63 7.41 -7.76
C TYR A 197 13.42 6.59 -7.31
N GLY A 198 12.28 6.65 -8.01
CA GLY A 198 11.15 5.74 -7.77
C GLY A 198 11.54 4.27 -8.00
N LYS A 199 12.33 4.00 -9.05
CA LYS A 199 12.91 2.66 -9.27
C LYS A 199 13.94 2.30 -8.20
N SER A 200 14.67 3.26 -7.63
CA SER A 200 15.67 3.06 -6.58
C SER A 200 15.01 2.74 -5.24
N GLY A 201 13.87 3.36 -4.91
CA GLY A 201 13.04 2.99 -3.77
C GLY A 201 12.56 1.54 -3.85
N ASN A 202 11.90 1.16 -4.95
CA ASN A 202 11.42 -0.22 -5.15
C ASN A 202 12.58 -1.23 -5.22
N LYS A 203 13.72 -0.85 -5.81
CA LYS A 203 14.94 -1.68 -5.78
C LYS A 203 15.47 -1.86 -4.36
N PHE A 204 15.45 -0.79 -3.56
CA PHE A 204 15.92 -0.85 -2.18
C PHE A 204 15.02 -1.75 -1.33
N GLU A 205 13.71 -1.67 -1.51
CA GLU A 205 12.75 -2.57 -0.84
C GLU A 205 13.00 -4.04 -1.21
N ARG A 206 13.18 -4.34 -2.51
CA ARG A 206 13.50 -5.70 -2.98
C ARG A 206 14.84 -6.19 -2.45
N PHE A 207 15.87 -5.34 -2.48
CA PHE A 207 17.17 -5.63 -1.90
C PHE A 207 17.04 -6.01 -0.42
N LEU A 208 16.31 -5.23 0.37
CA LEU A 208 16.07 -5.53 1.78
C LEU A 208 15.36 -6.88 1.95
N VAL A 209 14.34 -7.18 1.15
CA VAL A 209 13.63 -8.47 1.21
C VAL A 209 14.57 -9.63 0.87
N GLU A 210 15.40 -9.50 -0.17
CA GLU A 210 16.39 -10.51 -0.55
C GLU A 210 17.40 -10.75 0.57
N GLU A 211 18.01 -9.69 1.09
CA GLU A 211 19.02 -9.78 2.14
C GLU A 211 18.44 -10.29 3.46
N LEU A 212 17.22 -9.90 3.82
CA LEU A 212 16.53 -10.37 5.04
C LEU A 212 16.16 -11.85 4.96
N ASN A 213 15.94 -12.39 3.76
CA ASN A 213 15.66 -13.82 3.55
C ASN A 213 16.92 -14.67 3.31
N GLU A 214 18.11 -14.07 3.20
CA GLU A 214 19.37 -14.79 2.97
C GLU A 214 19.87 -15.45 4.29
N PRO A 215 19.87 -16.80 4.39
CA PRO A 215 20.22 -17.48 5.64
C PRO A 215 21.65 -17.24 6.11
N ASN A 216 22.58 -16.97 5.18
CA ASN A 216 23.96 -16.66 5.53
C ASN A 216 24.10 -15.32 6.27
N ASN A 217 23.25 -14.34 5.94
CA ASN A 217 23.24 -13.05 6.64
C ASN A 217 22.83 -13.21 8.11
N LEU A 218 21.85 -14.07 8.41
CA LEU A 218 21.46 -14.36 9.80
C LEU A 218 22.61 -15.00 10.57
N SER A 219 23.28 -15.97 9.95
CA SER A 219 24.43 -16.65 10.57
C SER A 219 25.57 -15.67 10.86
N ALA A 220 25.87 -14.77 9.92
CA ALA A 220 26.86 -13.71 10.09
C ALA A 220 26.47 -12.72 11.21
N TYR A 221 25.22 -12.25 11.23
CA TYR A 221 24.70 -11.35 12.25
C TYR A 221 24.80 -11.91 13.67
N GLN A 222 24.47 -13.20 13.84
CA GLN A 222 24.61 -13.93 15.10
C GLN A 222 26.06 -14.07 15.55
N ALA A 223 26.98 -14.23 14.59
CA ALA A 223 28.43 -14.25 14.80
C ALA A 223 29.06 -12.85 15.00
N ASN A 224 28.31 -11.76 14.78
CA ASN A 224 28.81 -10.37 14.70
C ASN A 224 29.74 -10.11 13.51
N GLU A 225 29.59 -10.87 12.43
CA GLU A 225 30.29 -10.66 11.18
C GLU A 225 29.55 -9.61 10.34
N LYS A 226 30.31 -8.72 9.70
CA LYS A 226 29.77 -7.57 8.96
C LYS A 226 29.46 -7.96 7.51
N ALA A 227 28.42 -8.77 7.32
CA ALA A 227 28.01 -9.26 6.01
C ALA A 227 27.29 -8.18 5.19
N CYS A 228 26.13 -7.71 5.65
CA CYS A 228 25.30 -6.71 4.96
C CYS A 228 24.92 -5.56 5.90
N PHE A 229 25.17 -4.32 5.47
CA PHE A 229 24.98 -3.13 6.32
C PHE A 229 23.52 -2.87 6.66
N GLU A 230 22.65 -2.90 5.65
CA GLU A 230 21.23 -2.63 5.84
C GLU A 230 20.52 -3.75 6.60
N TYR A 231 20.97 -5.01 6.42
CA TYR A 231 20.52 -6.14 7.21
C TYR A 231 20.78 -5.93 8.71
N ASP A 232 22.03 -5.62 9.08
CA ASP A 232 22.42 -5.35 10.46
C ASP A 232 21.62 -4.17 11.03
N THR A 233 21.47 -3.09 10.26
CA THR A 233 20.73 -1.89 10.69
C THR A 233 19.28 -2.20 11.02
N VAL A 234 18.62 -3.01 10.17
CA VAL A 234 17.24 -3.45 10.39
C VAL A 234 17.16 -4.32 11.63
N LEU A 235 17.98 -5.37 11.74
CA LEU A 235 17.89 -6.29 12.87
C LEU A 235 18.29 -5.66 14.20
N ASP A 236 19.32 -4.82 14.25
CA ASP A 236 19.70 -4.12 15.48
C ASP A 236 18.55 -3.26 16.03
N SER A 237 17.79 -2.62 15.13
CA SER A 237 16.60 -1.85 15.51
C SER A 237 15.45 -2.74 15.95
N VAL A 238 15.24 -3.88 15.28
CA VAL A 238 14.19 -4.84 15.62
C VAL A 238 14.47 -5.52 16.96
N VAL A 239 15.69 -6.01 17.22
CA VAL A 239 16.05 -6.68 18.48
C VAL A 239 16.20 -5.73 19.66
N SER A 240 16.38 -4.44 19.42
CA SER A 240 16.41 -3.44 20.50
C SER A 240 15.01 -2.99 20.91
N GLU A 241 14.09 -2.82 19.95
CA GLU A 241 12.70 -2.42 20.23
C GLU A 241 11.83 -3.60 20.65
N LEU A 242 12.08 -4.78 20.08
CA LEU A 242 11.42 -6.01 20.46
C LEU A 242 12.30 -6.73 21.48
N PRO A 243 11.74 -7.34 22.55
CA PRO A 243 12.51 -8.01 23.59
C PRO A 243 13.06 -9.37 23.10
N ILE A 244 13.90 -9.33 22.06
CA ILE A 244 14.43 -10.50 21.34
C ILE A 244 15.94 -10.52 21.52
N GLU A 245 16.48 -11.66 21.93
CA GLU A 245 17.92 -11.89 21.85
C GLU A 245 18.28 -12.44 20.47
N LYS A 246 19.25 -11.82 19.79
CA LYS A 246 19.61 -12.22 18.42
C LYS A 246 20.01 -13.70 18.26
N GLN A 247 20.55 -14.30 19.31
CA GLN A 247 20.93 -15.72 19.31
C GLN A 247 19.72 -16.67 19.32
N HIS A 248 18.53 -16.17 19.65
CA HIS A 248 17.30 -16.94 19.63
C HIS A 248 16.55 -16.85 18.30
N ILE A 249 17.00 -16.01 17.36
CA ILE A 249 16.39 -15.92 16.03
C ILE A 249 16.72 -17.19 15.26
N GLN A 250 15.69 -17.95 14.86
CA GLN A 250 15.84 -19.19 14.10
C GLN A 250 15.67 -18.97 12.59
N LEU A 251 14.77 -18.06 12.22
CA LEU A 251 14.39 -17.80 10.84
C LEU A 251 13.84 -16.39 10.72
N LEU A 252 14.13 -15.77 9.58
CA LEU A 252 13.45 -14.56 9.12
C LEU A 252 12.63 -14.91 7.89
N GLU A 253 11.45 -14.29 7.78
CA GLU A 253 10.66 -14.28 6.54
C GLU A 253 10.28 -12.83 6.24
N ALA A 254 10.83 -12.27 5.16
CA ALA A 254 10.51 -10.92 4.71
C ALA A 254 9.72 -10.96 3.40
N THR A 255 8.79 -10.01 3.22
CA THR A 255 8.07 -9.81 1.95
C THR A 255 7.71 -8.35 1.74
N ASP A 256 7.77 -7.89 0.49
CA ASP A 256 7.24 -6.62 -0.01
C ASP A 256 5.83 -6.79 -0.61
N THR A 257 5.28 -8.00 -0.62
CA THR A 257 3.92 -8.27 -1.09
C THR A 257 2.92 -8.01 0.02
N ILE A 258 2.53 -6.76 0.14
CA ILE A 258 1.52 -6.33 1.12
C ILE A 258 0.17 -6.21 0.43
N THR A 259 -0.88 -6.75 1.08
CA THR A 259 -2.24 -6.67 0.54
C THR A 259 -2.65 -5.20 0.40
N LYS A 260 -3.18 -4.82 -0.77
CA LYS A 260 -3.68 -3.44 -1.00
C LYS A 260 -4.85 -3.12 -0.08
N LEU A 261 -5.04 -1.83 0.22
CA LEU A 261 -6.21 -1.34 0.94
C LEU A 261 -7.47 -1.56 0.11
N LYS A 262 -8.64 -1.55 0.77
CA LYS A 262 -9.94 -1.80 0.11
C LYS A 262 -10.19 -0.89 -1.10
N ASN A 263 -9.69 0.35 -1.03
CA ASN A 263 -9.82 1.36 -2.07
C ASN A 263 -8.69 1.30 -3.12
N GLY A 264 -7.83 0.28 -3.10
CA GLY A 264 -6.70 0.11 -4.03
C GLY A 264 -5.43 0.86 -3.68
N GLY A 265 -5.44 1.68 -2.63
CA GLY A 265 -4.23 2.35 -2.13
C GLY A 265 -3.22 1.39 -1.50
N SER A 266 -1.97 1.81 -1.46
CA SER A 266 -0.88 1.14 -0.78
C SER A 266 -1.01 1.33 0.74
N PRO A 267 -0.84 0.26 1.53
CA PRO A 267 -0.69 0.37 2.97
C PRO A 267 0.60 1.13 3.34
N LYS A 268 0.77 1.48 4.62
CA LYS A 268 1.99 2.16 5.08
C LYS A 268 3.17 1.22 5.30
N THR A 269 2.91 -0.07 5.40
CA THR A 269 3.95 -1.10 5.40
C THR A 269 4.45 -1.29 3.98
N ASP A 270 5.75 -1.14 3.80
CA ASP A 270 6.45 -1.45 2.54
C ASP A 270 7.06 -2.87 2.64
N ILE A 271 7.59 -3.25 3.82
CA ILE A 271 8.12 -4.59 4.10
C ILE A 271 7.48 -5.20 5.36
N HIS A 272 6.96 -6.42 5.25
CA HIS A 272 6.56 -7.25 6.38
C HIS A 272 7.66 -8.26 6.71
N LEU A 273 8.20 -8.16 7.93
CA LEU A 273 9.22 -9.07 8.45
C LEU A 273 8.65 -9.88 9.62
N ARG A 274 8.75 -11.20 9.53
CA ARG A 274 8.54 -12.12 10.65
C ARG A 274 9.88 -12.60 11.18
N VAL A 275 10.05 -12.47 12.50
CA VAL A 275 11.24 -12.94 13.22
C VAL A 275 10.84 -14.12 14.07
N TYR A 276 11.16 -15.34 13.62
CA TYR A 276 10.80 -16.57 14.32
C TYR A 276 11.82 -16.90 15.41
N LEU A 277 11.34 -17.10 16.63
CA LEU A 277 12.09 -17.67 17.76
C LEU A 277 11.87 -19.18 17.86
N SER A 278 10.74 -19.65 17.35
CA SER A 278 10.42 -21.05 17.13
C SER A 278 9.35 -21.17 16.02
N PRO A 279 9.01 -22.38 15.53
CA PRO A 279 7.99 -22.55 14.50
C PRO A 279 6.59 -22.00 14.85
N LYS A 280 6.31 -21.68 16.12
CA LYS A 280 5.02 -21.15 16.59
C LYS A 280 5.11 -19.79 17.27
N GLU A 281 6.32 -19.27 17.45
CA GLU A 281 6.59 -18.04 18.17
C GLU A 281 7.41 -17.11 17.28
N PHE A 282 6.81 -15.99 16.94
CA PHE A 282 7.45 -14.98 16.11
C PHE A 282 7.00 -13.59 16.49
N HIS A 283 7.83 -12.62 16.15
CA HIS A 283 7.50 -11.20 16.22
C HIS A 283 7.33 -10.62 14.81
N ILE A 284 6.62 -9.50 14.70
CA ILE A 284 6.35 -8.80 13.45
C ILE A 284 7.01 -7.42 13.49
N ALA A 285 7.77 -7.11 12.44
CA ALA A 285 8.20 -5.76 12.11
C ALA A 285 7.61 -5.39 10.74
N ASN A 286 6.70 -4.42 10.74
CA ASN A 286 6.11 -3.82 9.56
C ASN A 286 6.82 -2.50 9.30
N ILE A 287 7.62 -2.45 8.25
CA ILE A 287 8.60 -1.40 8.02
C ILE A 287 8.10 -0.52 6.88
N SER A 288 7.97 0.79 7.12
CA SER A 288 7.92 1.76 6.03
C SER A 288 9.33 2.16 5.64
N VAL A 289 9.65 2.12 4.35
CA VAL A 289 10.97 2.38 3.79
C VAL A 289 10.98 3.72 3.06
N LYS A 290 12.01 4.52 3.28
CA LYS A 290 12.22 5.80 2.61
C LYS A 290 13.69 5.91 2.19
N ASN A 291 13.95 5.89 0.89
CA ASN A 291 15.28 6.11 0.32
C ASN A 291 15.31 7.49 -0.35
N THR A 292 16.00 8.45 0.25
CA THR A 292 15.86 9.87 -0.16
C THR A 292 17.10 10.70 0.18
N ILE A 293 17.28 11.82 -0.53
CA ILE A 293 18.21 12.91 -0.19
C ILE A 293 17.48 14.10 0.46
N ALA A 294 16.15 14.07 0.50
CA ALA A 294 15.33 15.18 0.94
C ALA A 294 15.11 15.13 2.46
N THR A 295 15.09 16.31 3.08
CA THR A 295 14.74 16.47 4.50
C THR A 295 13.23 16.47 4.74
N ARG A 296 12.43 16.42 3.66
CA ARG A 296 10.98 16.24 3.71
C ARG A 296 10.54 15.33 2.57
N VAL A 297 9.73 14.32 2.88
CA VAL A 297 9.23 13.37 1.88
C VAL A 297 7.73 13.20 1.98
N SER A 298 7.12 12.87 0.86
CA SER A 298 5.73 12.44 0.79
C SER A 298 5.51 11.21 1.67
N CYS A 299 4.44 11.24 2.47
CA CYS A 299 4.10 10.14 3.37
C CYS A 299 2.63 9.76 3.29
N HIS A 300 1.79 10.60 2.71
CA HIS A 300 0.35 10.41 2.69
C HIS A 300 -0.29 11.22 1.57
N ASP A 301 -1.20 10.62 0.81
CA ASP A 301 -1.96 11.30 -0.24
C ASP A 301 -3.38 10.74 -0.37
N TYR A 302 -4.38 11.58 -0.11
CA TYR A 302 -5.79 11.19 -0.08
C TYR A 302 -6.70 12.34 -0.52
N GLN A 303 -7.94 12.01 -0.86
CA GLN A 303 -8.97 13.02 -1.13
C GLN A 303 -9.49 13.61 0.20
N ALA A 304 -9.99 14.84 0.17
CA ALA A 304 -10.62 15.51 1.30
C ALA A 304 -11.71 14.66 1.97
N LYS A 305 -12.48 13.91 1.18
CA LYS A 305 -13.50 12.98 1.69
C LYS A 305 -12.93 11.92 2.64
N ASP A 306 -11.70 11.46 2.39
CA ASP A 306 -11.04 10.44 3.20
C ASP A 306 -10.50 11.05 4.49
N PHE A 307 -9.92 12.25 4.43
CA PHE A 307 -9.56 13.01 5.63
C PHE A 307 -10.77 13.20 6.54
N VAL A 308 -11.92 13.61 5.99
CA VAL A 308 -13.14 13.78 6.77
C VAL A 308 -13.59 12.45 7.38
N ARG A 309 -13.69 11.40 6.57
CA ARG A 309 -14.12 10.06 7.00
C ARG A 309 -13.27 9.52 8.14
N VAL A 310 -11.94 9.57 7.99
CA VAL A 310 -11.00 8.95 8.93
C VAL A 310 -10.79 9.83 10.15
N ILE A 311 -10.63 11.15 9.98
CA ILE A 311 -10.17 12.04 11.05
C ILE A 311 -11.35 12.58 11.87
N ALA A 312 -12.30 13.24 11.22
CA ALA A 312 -13.38 13.99 11.90
C ALA A 312 -14.67 13.99 11.05
N PRO A 313 -15.44 12.88 11.04
CA PRO A 313 -16.60 12.73 10.15
C PRO A 313 -17.74 13.70 10.44
N ASP A 314 -17.86 14.11 11.72
CA ASP A 314 -18.93 14.95 12.25
C ASP A 314 -18.54 16.44 12.39
N ASP A 315 -17.30 16.81 12.05
CA ASP A 315 -16.79 18.17 12.18
C ASP A 315 -16.92 18.94 10.86
N SER A 316 -17.85 19.90 10.81
CA SER A 316 -18.10 20.71 9.63
C SER A 316 -16.97 21.68 9.30
N ASP A 317 -16.27 22.20 10.31
CA ASP A 317 -15.19 23.17 10.10
C ASP A 317 -13.96 22.47 9.57
N PHE A 318 -13.64 21.28 10.10
CA PHE A 318 -12.61 20.40 9.55
C PHE A 318 -12.93 20.01 8.10
N ARG A 319 -14.17 19.60 7.82
CA ARG A 319 -14.62 19.28 6.45
C ARG A 319 -14.41 20.45 5.50
N ASN A 320 -14.92 21.63 5.85
CA ASN A 320 -14.76 22.83 5.04
C ASN A 320 -13.28 23.14 4.79
N LEU A 321 -12.45 23.01 5.84
CA LEU A 321 -11.02 23.27 5.74
C LEU A 321 -10.35 22.33 4.73
N VAL A 322 -10.54 21.02 4.81
CA VAL A 322 -9.87 20.08 3.91
C VAL A 322 -10.43 20.12 2.48
N GLU A 323 -11.73 20.34 2.30
CA GLU A 323 -12.35 20.48 0.97
C GLU A 323 -11.84 21.75 0.26
N ILE A 324 -11.78 22.88 0.96
CA ILE A 324 -11.24 24.13 0.42
C ILE A 324 -9.73 23.99 0.17
N PHE A 325 -8.99 23.31 1.05
CA PHE A 325 -7.56 23.07 0.84
C PHE A 325 -7.31 22.23 -0.41
N GLN A 326 -8.09 21.17 -0.62
CA GLN A 326 -7.99 20.36 -1.84
C GLN A 326 -8.26 21.21 -3.09
N GLU A 327 -9.36 21.99 -3.11
CA GLU A 327 -9.74 22.88 -4.22
C GLU A 327 -8.61 23.89 -4.54
N ALA A 328 -8.02 24.49 -3.50
CA ALA A 328 -6.95 25.47 -3.65
C ALA A 328 -5.60 24.86 -4.04
N GLY A 329 -5.28 23.68 -3.50
CA GLY A 329 -4.01 22.98 -3.60
C GLY A 329 -2.87 23.57 -2.76
N SER A 330 -3.00 24.77 -2.17
CA SER A 330 -1.93 25.33 -1.34
C SER A 330 -2.47 26.30 -0.30
N TRP A 331 -1.71 26.54 0.77
CA TRP A 331 -2.11 27.49 1.81
C TRP A 331 -2.24 28.93 1.31
N LYS A 332 -1.46 29.33 0.30
CA LYS A 332 -1.56 30.65 -0.32
C LYS A 332 -2.92 30.82 -0.99
N GLU A 333 -3.28 29.87 -1.83
CA GLU A 333 -4.50 29.89 -2.64
C GLU A 333 -5.72 29.60 -1.78
N PHE A 334 -5.56 28.81 -0.71
CA PHE A 334 -6.58 28.59 0.30
C PHE A 334 -7.03 29.91 0.90
N ASN A 335 -6.10 30.79 1.29
CA ASN A 335 -6.44 32.08 1.90
C ASN A 335 -7.21 33.00 0.95
N SER A 336 -6.86 32.99 -0.35
CA SER A 336 -7.61 33.71 -1.38
C SER A 336 -9.03 33.16 -1.48
N LEU A 337 -9.16 31.83 -1.59
CA LEU A 337 -10.43 31.16 -1.79
C LEU A 337 -11.36 31.26 -0.58
N THR A 338 -10.85 31.16 0.65
CA THR A 338 -11.65 31.39 1.87
C THR A 338 -12.16 32.82 1.93
N SER A 339 -11.34 33.80 1.56
CA SER A 339 -11.71 35.21 1.54
C SER A 339 -12.81 35.49 0.50
N GLU A 340 -12.68 34.91 -0.69
CA GLU A 340 -13.69 34.99 -1.76
C GLU A 340 -15.03 34.35 -1.36
N LYS A 341 -14.98 33.22 -0.65
CA LYS A 341 -16.18 32.55 -0.13
C LYS A 341 -16.76 33.22 1.12
N GLY A 342 -16.12 34.26 1.66
CA GLY A 342 -16.56 34.96 2.88
C GLY A 342 -16.49 34.08 4.14
N LEU A 343 -15.65 33.05 4.13
CA LEU A 343 -15.49 32.11 5.24
C LEU A 343 -14.37 32.57 6.16
N VAL A 344 -14.64 32.56 7.46
CA VAL A 344 -13.65 32.79 8.51
C VAL A 344 -13.36 31.44 9.17
N LEU A 345 -12.24 30.83 8.79
CA LEU A 345 -11.77 29.56 9.36
C LEU A 345 -10.43 29.79 10.04
N ASP A 346 -10.38 29.62 11.37
CA ASP A 346 -9.11 29.53 12.07
C ASP A 346 -8.51 28.14 11.84
N THR A 347 -7.50 28.09 10.98
CA THR A 347 -6.91 26.80 10.55
C THR A 347 -6.25 26.08 11.71
N ASP A 348 -5.65 26.80 12.65
CA ASP A 348 -4.90 26.19 13.74
C ASP A 348 -5.87 25.67 14.82
N GLU A 349 -6.95 26.41 15.12
CA GLU A 349 -8.01 25.92 16.02
C GLU A 349 -8.72 24.68 15.46
N VAL A 350 -8.92 24.61 14.13
CA VAL A 350 -9.58 23.48 13.48
C VAL A 350 -8.65 22.26 13.32
N LEU A 351 -7.39 22.44 12.90
CA LEU A 351 -6.49 21.32 12.61
C LEU A 351 -5.82 20.73 13.85
N ASN A 352 -5.34 21.57 14.79
CA ASN A 352 -4.49 21.10 15.88
C ASN A 352 -5.14 20.04 16.78
N PRO A 353 -6.47 20.11 17.10
CA PRO A 353 -7.13 19.06 17.88
C PRO A 353 -7.05 17.67 17.24
N TYR A 354 -6.94 17.61 15.92
CA TYR A 354 -6.91 16.36 15.15
C TYR A 354 -5.50 15.93 14.71
N MET A 355 -4.48 16.77 14.92
CA MET A 355 -3.16 16.56 14.34
C MET A 355 -2.48 15.28 14.81
N GLU A 356 -2.69 14.85 16.06
CA GLU A 356 -2.16 13.57 16.54
C GLU A 356 -2.74 12.38 15.76
N LYS A 357 -4.05 12.40 15.49
CA LYS A 357 -4.73 11.36 14.69
C LYS A 357 -4.26 11.39 13.23
N ILE A 358 -4.06 12.58 12.66
CA ILE A 358 -3.48 12.77 11.32
C ILE A 358 -2.05 12.19 11.27
N ILE A 359 -1.22 12.46 12.28
CA ILE A 359 0.14 11.91 12.37
C ILE A 359 0.11 10.39 12.40
N GLN A 360 -0.72 9.80 13.25
CA GLN A 360 -0.86 8.35 13.36
C GLN A 360 -1.31 7.72 12.04
N TRP A 361 -2.34 8.28 11.39
CA TRP A 361 -2.82 7.79 10.09
C TRP A 361 -1.76 7.96 8.99
N ALA A 362 -1.08 9.11 8.94
CA ALA A 362 -0.07 9.40 7.93
C ALA A 362 1.14 8.47 8.02
N VAL A 363 1.63 8.24 9.25
CA VAL A 363 2.86 7.48 9.50
C VAL A 363 2.63 5.97 9.53
N THR A 364 1.51 5.52 10.11
CA THR A 364 1.29 4.08 10.38
C THR A 364 0.10 3.48 9.64
N GLY A 365 -0.80 4.30 9.10
CA GLY A 365 -2.05 3.85 8.49
C GLY A 365 -3.18 3.61 9.50
N GLN A 366 -2.98 3.92 10.78
CA GLN A 366 -4.01 3.77 11.82
C GLN A 366 -5.27 4.60 11.54
N HIS A 367 -6.39 4.19 12.16
CA HIS A 367 -7.71 4.85 12.14
C HIS A 367 -8.57 4.62 10.90
N ASP A 368 -8.02 4.03 9.82
CA ASP A 368 -8.78 3.78 8.59
C ASP A 368 -9.48 2.40 8.57
N ALA A 369 -10.35 2.17 9.56
CA ALA A 369 -11.00 0.87 9.75
C ALA A 369 -11.87 0.42 8.56
N ASP A 370 -12.37 1.34 7.73
CA ASP A 370 -13.20 0.96 6.58
C ASP A 370 -12.37 0.39 5.42
N TYR A 371 -11.11 0.80 5.29
CA TYR A 371 -10.23 0.43 4.18
C TYR A 371 -9.13 -0.56 4.54
N LEU A 372 -8.82 -0.75 5.83
CA LEU A 372 -7.95 -1.84 6.28
C LEU A 372 -8.63 -3.21 6.05
N ILE A 373 -7.85 -4.15 5.55
CA ILE A 373 -8.26 -5.55 5.27
C ILE A 373 -7.50 -6.51 6.17
N ASP A 374 -6.20 -6.29 6.35
CA ASP A 374 -5.34 -7.04 7.26
C ASP A 374 -4.44 -6.07 8.02
N GLU A 375 -4.98 -5.56 9.13
CA GLU A 375 -4.29 -4.60 10.00
C GLU A 375 -2.92 -5.12 10.48
N LYS A 376 -2.74 -6.44 10.59
CA LYS A 376 -1.49 -7.03 11.09
C LYS A 376 -0.33 -6.86 10.13
N ILE A 377 -0.59 -6.73 8.84
CA ILE A 377 0.44 -6.53 7.82
C ILE A 377 0.42 -5.10 7.25
N GLN A 378 -0.75 -4.45 7.21
CA GLN A 378 -0.91 -3.14 6.55
C GLN A 378 -0.49 -1.93 7.41
N LEU A 379 -0.43 -2.11 8.74
CA LEU A 379 -0.03 -1.03 9.66
C LEU A 379 1.47 -1.06 9.93
N ALA A 380 2.17 0.01 9.56
CA ALA A 380 3.59 0.15 9.83
C ALA A 380 3.86 0.40 11.32
N ASN A 381 4.88 -0.26 11.87
CA ASN A 381 5.33 -0.06 13.25
C ASN A 381 6.82 0.32 13.34
N PHE A 382 7.54 0.33 12.21
CA PHE A 382 8.89 0.90 12.06
C PHE A 382 8.98 1.79 10.83
N ILE A 383 9.98 2.67 10.84
CA ILE A 383 10.36 3.50 9.70
C ILE A 383 11.85 3.35 9.48
N LEU A 384 12.25 2.90 8.31
CA LEU A 384 13.62 2.84 7.83
C LEU A 384 13.86 4.00 6.86
N THR A 385 14.80 4.87 7.20
CA THR A 385 15.27 5.94 6.32
C THR A 385 16.68 5.62 5.85
N ARG A 386 16.89 5.65 4.55
CA ARG A 386 18.20 5.62 3.90
C ARG A 386 18.49 6.98 3.27
N ASN A 387 19.64 7.55 3.60
CA ASN A 387 20.18 8.69 2.86
C ASN A 387 20.70 8.17 1.52
N ALA A 388 20.09 8.60 0.41
CA ALA A 388 20.41 8.06 -0.90
C ALA A 388 21.84 8.41 -1.37
N ASP A 389 22.42 9.51 -0.86
CA ASP A 389 23.77 9.96 -1.18
C ASP A 389 24.83 9.20 -0.40
N SER A 390 24.71 9.18 0.93
CA SER A 390 25.70 8.56 1.81
C SER A 390 25.46 7.09 2.07
N GLY A 391 24.36 6.51 1.59
CA GLY A 391 23.96 5.13 1.91
C GLY A 391 23.66 4.86 3.38
N ALA A 392 23.86 5.82 4.28
CA ALA A 392 23.60 5.67 5.70
C ALA A 392 22.13 5.34 5.93
N CYS A 393 21.88 4.43 6.87
CA CYS A 393 20.55 3.97 7.21
C CYS A 393 20.27 4.23 8.69
N LYS A 394 19.02 4.60 8.99
CA LYS A 394 18.50 4.68 10.35
C LYS A 394 17.11 4.07 10.36
N MET A 395 16.88 3.14 11.29
CA MET A 395 15.56 2.61 11.59
C MET A 395 15.15 3.00 13.00
N GLN A 396 13.87 3.28 13.17
CA GLN A 396 13.27 3.63 14.46
C GLN A 396 11.84 3.14 14.53
N SER A 397 11.31 2.92 15.74
CA SER A 397 9.91 2.57 15.88
C SER A 397 9.00 3.73 15.49
N ALA A 398 7.88 3.41 14.85
CA ALA A 398 6.89 4.41 14.47
C ALA A 398 6.37 5.17 15.69
N LYS A 399 6.28 4.50 16.85
CA LYS A 399 5.92 5.14 18.12
C LYS A 399 6.90 6.26 18.49
N SER A 400 8.21 5.99 18.48
CA SER A 400 9.21 7.01 18.79
C SER A 400 9.11 8.19 17.82
N TYR A 401 8.98 7.89 16.53
CA TYR A 401 8.89 8.93 15.50
C TYR A 401 7.62 9.78 15.59
N ILE A 402 6.47 9.17 15.92
CA ILE A 402 5.22 9.90 16.16
C ILE A 402 5.39 10.90 17.30
N GLU A 403 6.07 10.53 18.39
CA GLU A 403 6.34 11.45 19.50
C GLU A 403 7.25 12.61 19.10
N GLU A 404 8.25 12.37 18.24
CA GLU A 404 9.07 13.44 17.64
C GLU A 404 8.21 14.43 16.83
N LEU A 405 7.30 13.90 16.00
CA LEU A 405 6.40 14.71 15.18
C LEU A 405 5.39 15.51 16.02
N LYS A 406 4.85 14.91 17.09
CA LYS A 406 3.91 15.56 18.02
C LYS A 406 4.52 16.80 18.69
N ALA A 407 5.82 16.79 18.96
CA ALA A 407 6.53 17.93 19.53
C ALA A 407 6.54 19.19 18.62
N ALA A 408 6.11 19.08 17.36
CA ALA A 408 6.01 20.20 16.42
C ALA A 408 4.59 20.67 16.12
N ILE A 409 3.56 20.07 16.74
CA ILE A 409 2.17 20.54 16.62
C ILE A 409 2.07 22.01 17.08
N GLY A 410 1.36 22.83 16.31
CA GLY A 410 1.16 24.25 16.61
C GLY A 410 2.38 25.17 16.37
N LYS A 411 3.53 24.64 15.91
CA LYS A 411 4.71 25.47 15.55
C LYS A 411 4.59 26.15 14.19
N GLY A 412 3.51 25.89 13.46
CA GLY A 412 3.21 26.46 12.17
C GLY A 412 1.95 25.82 11.59
N ARG A 413 1.38 26.45 10.57
CA ARG A 413 0.14 26.01 9.96
C ARG A 413 0.25 24.59 9.40
N GLY A 414 -0.57 23.68 9.92
CA GLY A 414 -0.57 22.27 9.52
C GLY A 414 0.65 21.46 9.95
N ALA A 415 1.51 22.02 10.81
CA ALA A 415 2.69 21.34 11.34
C ALA A 415 2.28 20.09 12.15
N PRO A 416 3.06 18.98 12.06
CA PRO A 416 4.42 18.89 11.53
C PRO A 416 4.53 18.71 10.01
N PHE A 417 3.40 18.49 9.32
CA PHE A 417 3.39 18.21 7.89
C PHE A 417 3.48 19.48 7.04
N SER A 418 3.99 19.31 5.83
CA SER A 418 3.74 20.26 4.75
C SER A 418 2.57 19.73 3.98
N TRP A 419 1.52 20.54 3.88
CA TRP A 419 0.33 20.24 3.12
C TRP A 419 0.49 20.79 1.71
N THR A 420 0.26 19.95 0.71
CA THR A 420 0.38 20.28 -0.71
C THR A 420 -0.57 19.38 -1.52
N TYR A 421 -0.39 19.31 -2.82
CA TYR A 421 -1.04 18.39 -3.74
C TYR A 421 0.03 17.55 -4.45
N PRO A 422 -0.30 16.31 -4.86
CA PRO A 422 0.57 15.51 -5.73
C PRO A 422 0.77 16.16 -7.10
N SER A 423 1.88 15.84 -7.77
CA SER A 423 2.18 16.37 -9.11
C SER A 423 0.98 16.19 -10.05
N LYS A 424 0.67 17.20 -10.87
CA LYS A 424 -0.45 17.18 -11.84
C LYS A 424 -1.86 16.92 -11.26
N ARG A 425 -2.02 16.79 -9.93
CA ARG A 425 -3.28 16.46 -9.24
C ARG A 425 -3.85 17.62 -8.41
N ARG A 426 -3.50 18.87 -8.75
CA ARG A 426 -4.03 20.06 -8.07
C ARG A 426 -5.56 20.09 -8.15
N GLY A 427 -6.23 20.39 -7.04
CA GLY A 427 -7.70 20.38 -6.98
C GLY A 427 -8.31 19.00 -6.72
N GLN A 428 -7.53 17.92 -6.82
CA GLN A 428 -8.04 16.55 -6.79
C GLN A 428 -7.69 15.82 -5.51
N ARG A 429 -6.50 16.04 -4.95
CA ARG A 429 -5.99 15.31 -3.77
C ARG A 429 -5.15 16.20 -2.86
N ILE A 430 -4.96 15.76 -1.63
CA ILE A 430 -4.13 16.40 -0.59
C ILE A 430 -2.96 15.48 -0.27
N GLN A 431 -1.74 16.00 -0.45
CA GLN A 431 -0.50 15.33 -0.09
C GLN A 431 0.10 15.92 1.18
N LEU A 432 0.53 15.05 2.09
CA LEU A 432 1.30 15.40 3.28
C LEU A 432 2.76 14.99 3.10
N LYS A 433 3.67 15.94 3.32
CA LYS A 433 5.11 15.67 3.41
C LYS A 433 5.59 15.75 4.86
N MET A 434 6.23 14.70 5.36
CA MET A 434 6.78 14.63 6.72
C MET A 434 8.26 15.04 6.74
N PRO A 435 8.73 15.70 7.82
CA PRO A 435 10.16 15.96 8.00
C PRO A 435 10.91 14.67 8.33
N ILE A 436 12.05 14.44 7.67
CA ILE A 436 12.95 13.32 7.96
C ILE A 436 14.29 13.85 8.45
N SER A 437 14.82 13.24 9.51
CA SER A 437 16.22 13.41 9.91
C SER A 437 17.07 12.43 9.11
N LEU A 438 17.79 12.93 8.10
CA LEU A 438 18.68 12.10 7.30
C LEU A 438 19.83 11.58 8.16
N PRO A 439 20.08 10.26 8.17
CA PRO A 439 21.26 9.72 8.82
C PRO A 439 22.51 10.31 8.16
N GLN A 440 23.48 10.64 9.01
CA GLN A 440 24.83 11.05 8.64
C GLN A 440 25.78 9.98 9.17
N ASP A 441 26.91 9.84 8.51
CA ASP A 441 27.97 8.87 8.84
C ASP A 441 28.62 9.08 10.20
#